data_AF-A0A7J2ST73-F1
#
_entry.id   AF-A0A7J2ST73-F1
#
_cell.length_a   1.000
_cell.length_b   1.000
_cell.length_c   1.000
_cell.angle_alpha   90.00
_cell.angle_beta   90.00
_cell.angle_gamma   90.00
#
_symmetry.space_group_name_H-M   'P 1'
#
loop_
_entity.id
_entity.type
_entity.pdbx_description
1 polymer ?
#
loop_
_entity_poly.entity_id
_entity_poly.type
_entity_poly.pdbx_seq_one_letter_code
_entity_poly.pdbx_strand_id
1 'polypeptide(L)'
;MKKYLLVLSIVLASSILSPFLEGNVPSTVNESTIVIALDLAHGQGAKEIENLINLSIPNAVFKVFGTYEGLESLGDEITSNALADVDVLIFGEIKTPLDPEEINAIANWLSQGNKVLWLAADSDYGGGVDVQNNINLVAEQVGTHLRVDLVSVEDPESNCGAG
;
A
#
# COMPACT_ATOMS: atom_id res chain seq x y z
N MET A 1 -44.15 18.52 47.91
CA MET A 1 -43.73 19.06 46.59
C MET A 1 -42.36 19.72 46.61
N LYS A 2 -41.96 20.50 47.63
CA LYS A 2 -40.65 21.20 47.65
C LYS A 2 -39.39 20.32 47.86
N LYS A 3 -39.52 19.12 48.46
CA LYS A 3 -38.36 18.23 48.71
C LYS A 3 -37.93 17.40 47.47
N TYR A 4 -38.85 17.14 46.54
CA TYR A 4 -38.55 16.40 45.30
C TYR A 4 -37.95 17.29 44.20
N LEU A 5 -38.20 18.61 44.27
CA LEU A 5 -37.66 19.57 43.31
C LEU A 5 -36.15 19.78 43.50
N LEU A 6 -35.64 19.68 44.73
CA LEU A 6 -34.23 19.89 45.08
C LEU A 6 -33.32 18.71 44.65
N VAL A 7 -33.85 17.48 44.66
CA VAL A 7 -33.11 16.27 44.28
C VAL A 7 -32.91 16.20 42.76
N LEU A 8 -33.88 16.70 41.99
CA LEU A 8 -33.77 16.75 40.53
C LEU A 8 -32.73 17.80 40.05
N SER A 9 -32.52 18.87 40.82
CA SER A 9 -31.53 19.91 40.50
C SER A 9 -30.08 19.45 40.69
N ILE A 10 -29.83 18.54 41.65
CA ILE A 10 -28.47 18.03 41.94
C ILE A 10 -28.05 16.97 40.91
N VAL A 11 -28.99 16.16 40.40
CA VAL A 11 -28.71 15.15 39.37
C VAL A 11 -28.54 15.79 37.97
N LEU A 12 -29.19 16.92 37.69
CA LEU A 12 -28.97 17.67 36.43
C LEU A 12 -27.70 18.52 36.45
N ALA A 13 -27.20 18.92 37.62
CA ALA A 13 -25.96 19.70 37.73
C ALA A 13 -24.70 18.83 37.66
N SER A 14 -24.79 17.52 37.91
CA SER A 14 -23.66 16.59 37.79
C SER A 14 -23.40 16.09 36.36
N SER A 15 -24.32 16.31 35.41
CA SER A 15 -24.15 15.86 34.02
C SER A 15 -23.49 16.90 33.09
N ILE A 16 -23.14 18.09 33.61
CA ILE A 16 -22.57 19.18 32.80
C ILE A 16 -21.11 19.51 33.16
N LEU A 17 -20.49 18.73 34.05
CA LEU A 17 -19.07 18.87 34.41
C LEU A 17 -18.32 17.54 34.20
N SER A 18 -18.06 17.19 32.94
CA SER A 18 -16.88 16.40 32.51
C SER A 18 -16.86 16.32 30.98
N PRO A 19 -16.04 17.17 30.35
CA PRO A 19 -15.00 16.57 29.52
C PRO A 19 -13.61 17.22 29.71
N PHE A 20 -13.32 17.77 30.90
CA PHE A 20 -12.05 18.49 31.15
C PHE A 20 -11.10 17.80 32.15
N LEU A 21 -11.30 16.50 32.41
CA LEU A 21 -10.38 15.65 33.17
C LEU A 21 -9.94 14.40 32.41
N GLU A 22 -10.08 14.37 31.08
CA GLU A 22 -9.18 13.56 30.27
C GLU A 22 -7.93 14.41 30.06
N GLY A 23 -7.04 14.38 31.06
CA GLY A 23 -5.67 14.75 30.82
C GLY A 23 -5.20 13.98 29.59
N ASN A 24 -4.47 14.66 28.71
CA ASN A 24 -3.70 14.05 27.64
C ASN A 24 -2.79 12.97 28.25
N VAL A 25 -3.33 11.77 28.47
CA VAL A 25 -2.53 10.56 28.42
C VAL A 25 -2.06 10.56 26.98
N PRO A 26 -0.75 10.68 26.71
CA PRO A 26 -0.27 10.36 25.39
C PRO A 26 -0.74 8.92 25.19
N SER A 27 -1.74 8.72 24.33
CA SER A 27 -1.92 7.41 23.74
C SER A 27 -0.56 7.09 23.17
N THR A 28 0.13 6.13 23.79
CA THR A 28 1.18 5.41 23.11
C THR A 28 0.46 4.80 21.92
N VAL A 29 0.47 5.51 20.79
CA VAL A 29 0.12 4.91 19.52
C VAL A 29 1.12 3.76 19.45
N ASN A 30 0.64 2.54 19.67
CA ASN A 30 1.33 1.38 19.13
C ASN A 30 1.31 1.67 17.64
N GLU A 31 2.42 2.20 17.11
CA GLU A 31 2.56 2.38 15.68
C GLU A 31 2.34 1.00 15.07
N SER A 32 1.17 0.82 14.45
CA SER A 32 0.84 -0.43 13.79
C SER A 32 1.91 -0.67 12.75
N THR A 33 2.52 -1.85 12.79
CA THR A 33 3.51 -2.24 11.79
C THR A 33 2.90 -2.17 10.39
N ILE A 34 3.50 -1.40 9.50
CA ILE A 34 3.12 -1.33 8.08
C ILE A 34 3.65 -2.58 7.38
N VAL A 35 2.79 -3.31 6.69
CA VAL A 35 3.20 -4.47 5.90
C VAL A 35 3.33 -4.08 4.43
N ILE A 36 4.55 -4.19 3.90
CA ILE A 36 4.88 -3.90 2.51
C ILE A 36 5.10 -5.23 1.78
N ALA A 37 4.23 -5.55 0.83
CA ALA A 37 4.39 -6.69 -0.06
C ALA A 37 5.08 -6.25 -1.36
N LEU A 38 6.12 -6.99 -1.75
CA LEU A 38 6.77 -6.86 -3.05
C LEU A 38 6.36 -8.04 -3.93
N ASP A 39 6.01 -7.79 -5.18
CA ASP A 39 5.76 -8.86 -6.12
C ASP A 39 7.05 -9.36 -6.77
N LEU A 40 7.35 -10.65 -6.58
CA LEU A 40 8.38 -11.39 -7.32
C LEU A 40 7.79 -12.54 -8.14
N ALA A 41 6.49 -12.83 -7.99
CA ALA A 41 5.84 -13.95 -8.66
C ALA A 41 5.63 -13.67 -10.16
N HIS A 42 5.52 -12.40 -10.57
CA HIS A 42 5.23 -12.02 -11.95
C HIS A 42 6.47 -11.58 -12.76
N GLY A 43 7.64 -12.14 -12.41
CA GLY A 43 8.86 -12.05 -13.21
C GLY A 43 9.83 -10.92 -12.84
N GLN A 44 9.55 -10.16 -11.77
CA GLN A 44 10.55 -9.27 -11.18
C GLN A 44 11.78 -10.09 -10.72
N GLY A 45 12.98 -9.61 -11.04
CA GLY A 45 14.21 -10.21 -10.55
C GLY A 45 14.48 -9.84 -9.09
N ALA A 46 14.81 -10.82 -8.25
CA ALA A 46 15.13 -10.61 -6.83
C ALA A 46 16.25 -9.56 -6.59
N LYS A 47 17.22 -9.43 -7.50
CA LYS A 47 18.31 -8.44 -7.40
C LYS A 47 17.83 -7.00 -7.61
N GLU A 48 16.76 -6.80 -8.37
CA GLU A 48 16.24 -5.47 -8.70
C GLU A 48 15.57 -4.81 -7.48
N ILE A 49 15.09 -5.63 -6.52
CA ILE A 49 14.46 -5.16 -5.28
C ILE A 49 15.41 -5.12 -4.07
N GLU A 50 16.67 -5.54 -4.22
CA GLU A 50 17.61 -5.70 -3.08
C GLU A 50 17.82 -4.39 -2.31
N ASN A 51 17.84 -3.25 -3.02
CA ASN A 51 17.95 -1.95 -2.37
C ASN A 51 16.69 -1.58 -1.58
N LEU A 52 15.49 -1.96 -2.05
CA LEU A 52 14.22 -1.65 -1.39
C LEU A 52 14.08 -2.41 -0.08
N ILE A 53 14.36 -3.72 -0.08
CA ILE A 53 14.25 -4.56 1.13
C ILE A 53 15.29 -4.21 2.20
N ASN A 54 16.42 -3.62 1.79
CA ASN A 54 17.48 -3.19 2.69
C ASN A 54 17.23 -1.78 3.27
N LEU A 55 16.14 -1.11 2.86
CA LEU A 55 15.74 0.15 3.48
C LEU A 55 15.32 -0.11 4.92
N SER A 56 15.98 0.59 5.85
CA SER A 56 15.52 0.64 7.23
C SER A 56 14.35 1.63 7.31
N ILE A 57 13.14 1.08 7.32
CA ILE A 57 11.90 1.85 7.48
C ILE A 57 11.37 1.56 8.89
N PRO A 58 11.30 2.56 9.78
CA PRO A 58 10.72 2.39 11.11
C PRO A 58 9.30 1.84 11.02
N ASN A 59 9.01 0.82 11.83
CA ASN A 59 7.70 0.18 11.92
C ASN A 59 7.15 -0.37 10.61
N ALA A 60 8.01 -0.80 9.68
CA ALA A 60 7.59 -1.53 8.50
C ALA A 60 8.25 -2.92 8.44
N VAL A 61 7.52 -3.87 7.86
CA VAL A 61 8.04 -5.20 7.53
C VAL A 61 7.80 -5.47 6.06
N PHE A 62 8.77 -6.13 5.42
CA PHE A 62 8.65 -6.57 4.04
C PHE A 62 8.20 -8.02 3.98
N LYS A 63 7.27 -8.30 3.07
CA LYS A 63 6.85 -9.65 2.65
C LYS A 63 6.93 -9.72 1.13
N VAL A 64 6.84 -10.92 0.56
CA VAL A 64 6.93 -11.11 -0.89
C VAL A 64 5.85 -12.04 -1.41
N PHE A 65 5.29 -11.73 -2.58
CA PHE A 65 4.72 -12.77 -3.45
C PHE A 65 5.87 -13.42 -4.21
N GLY A 66 5.87 -14.75 -4.32
CA GLY A 66 7.05 -15.52 -4.73
C GLY A 66 7.97 -15.82 -3.55
N THR A 67 9.28 -15.91 -3.80
CA THR A 67 10.28 -16.30 -2.79
C THR A 67 11.48 -15.35 -2.77
N TYR A 68 11.89 -14.94 -1.57
CA TYR A 68 13.13 -14.19 -1.32
C TYR A 68 13.76 -14.66 -0.01
N GLU A 69 15.09 -14.83 0.04
CA GLU A 69 15.77 -15.30 1.24
C GLU A 69 15.63 -14.30 2.40
N GLY A 70 15.08 -14.78 3.52
CA GLY A 70 14.92 -13.97 4.73
C GLY A 70 13.62 -13.17 4.82
N LEU A 71 12.74 -13.25 3.82
CA LEU A 71 11.40 -12.63 3.85
C LEU A 71 10.30 -13.69 3.88
N GLU A 72 9.17 -13.34 4.50
CA GLU A 72 7.97 -14.18 4.51
C GLU A 72 7.33 -14.17 3.11
N SER A 73 7.05 -15.36 2.58
CA SER A 73 6.29 -15.53 1.34
C SER A 73 4.80 -15.51 1.61
N LEU A 74 4.06 -14.74 0.81
CA LEU A 74 2.60 -14.67 0.76
C LEU A 74 1.98 -15.67 -0.23
N GLY A 75 2.82 -16.49 -0.90
CA GLY A 75 2.43 -17.38 -1.98
C GLY A 75 2.82 -16.83 -3.36
N ASP A 76 2.51 -17.59 -4.40
CA ASP A 76 2.83 -17.24 -5.80
C ASP A 76 1.66 -16.53 -6.53
N GLU A 77 0.48 -16.48 -5.92
CA GLU A 77 -0.72 -15.83 -6.47
C GLU A 77 -1.22 -14.75 -5.50
N ILE A 78 -1.67 -13.63 -6.05
CA ILE A 78 -2.19 -12.49 -5.30
C ILE A 78 -3.68 -12.70 -5.00
N THR A 79 -3.96 -13.26 -3.82
CA THR A 79 -5.32 -13.54 -3.37
C THR A 79 -5.78 -12.55 -2.29
N SER A 80 -7.11 -12.38 -2.14
CA SER A 80 -7.67 -11.52 -1.07
C SER A 80 -7.20 -11.92 0.33
N ASN A 81 -6.97 -13.22 0.57
CA ASN A 81 -6.48 -13.70 1.86
C ASN A 81 -5.00 -13.32 2.07
N ALA A 82 -4.17 -13.44 1.04
CA ALA A 82 -2.76 -13.05 1.11
C ALA A 82 -2.59 -11.53 1.32
N LEU A 83 -3.51 -10.73 0.75
CA LEU A 83 -3.53 -9.28 0.89
C LEU A 83 -4.16 -8.76 2.20
N ALA A 84 -4.76 -9.63 3.02
CA ALA A 84 -5.59 -9.21 4.16
C ALA A 84 -4.84 -8.28 5.15
N ASP A 85 -3.58 -8.61 5.42
CA ASP A 85 -2.72 -7.85 6.34
C ASP A 85 -1.70 -6.96 5.59
N VAL A 86 -1.80 -6.84 4.26
CA VAL A 86 -0.88 -6.02 3.44
C VAL A 86 -1.40 -4.58 3.38
N ASP A 87 -0.53 -3.60 3.64
CA ASP A 87 -0.86 -2.17 3.57
C ASP A 87 -0.35 -1.51 2.29
N VAL A 88 0.81 -1.97 1.81
CA VAL A 88 1.43 -1.48 0.59
C VAL A 88 1.74 -2.65 -0.32
N LEU A 89 1.33 -2.59 -1.58
CA LEU A 89 1.69 -3.54 -2.61
C LEU A 89 2.54 -2.84 -3.67
N ILE A 90 3.73 -3.38 -3.94
CA ILE A 90 4.66 -2.82 -4.92
C ILE A 90 4.92 -3.84 -6.02
N PHE A 91 4.61 -3.43 -7.24
CA PHE A 91 5.12 -4.05 -8.45
C PHE A 91 6.27 -3.20 -8.97
N GLY A 92 7.48 -3.75 -9.00
CA GLY A 92 8.60 -3.11 -9.68
C GLY A 92 8.43 -3.21 -11.20
N GLU A 93 7.99 -4.38 -11.67
CA GLU A 93 7.80 -4.78 -13.05
C GLU A 93 6.81 -5.97 -13.08
N ILE A 94 5.95 -6.03 -14.09
CA ILE A 94 5.05 -7.17 -14.35
C ILE A 94 5.42 -7.77 -15.70
N LYS A 95 6.30 -8.79 -15.72
CA LYS A 95 6.74 -9.45 -16.96
C LYS A 95 5.75 -10.51 -17.44
N THR A 96 5.07 -11.15 -16.50
CA THR A 96 3.99 -12.10 -16.78
C THR A 96 2.67 -11.43 -16.39
N PRO A 97 1.66 -11.39 -17.28
CA PRO A 97 0.34 -10.83 -16.94
C PRO A 97 -0.26 -11.51 -15.70
N LEU A 98 -0.93 -10.73 -14.86
CA LEU A 98 -1.71 -11.24 -13.73
C LEU A 98 -2.99 -11.91 -14.24
N ASP A 99 -3.47 -12.89 -13.49
CA ASP A 99 -4.78 -13.47 -13.73
C ASP A 99 -5.91 -12.49 -13.37
N PRO A 100 -7.08 -12.55 -14.04
CA PRO A 100 -8.21 -11.68 -13.74
C PRO A 100 -8.65 -11.71 -12.28
N GLU A 101 -8.56 -12.87 -11.64
CA GLU A 101 -8.86 -13.07 -10.22
C GLU A 101 -7.92 -12.27 -9.31
N GLU A 102 -6.63 -12.20 -9.65
CA GLU A 102 -5.64 -11.43 -8.90
C GLU A 102 -5.90 -9.92 -9.04
N ILE A 103 -6.20 -9.45 -10.25
CA ILE A 103 -6.56 -8.06 -10.50
C ILE A 103 -7.80 -7.67 -9.70
N ASN A 104 -8.81 -8.54 -9.64
CA ASN A 104 -10.00 -8.32 -8.83
C ASN A 104 -9.67 -8.31 -7.33
N ALA A 105 -8.77 -9.19 -6.84
CA ALA A 105 -8.31 -9.17 -5.47
C ALA A 105 -7.62 -7.83 -5.13
N ILE A 106 -6.75 -7.33 -6.01
CA ILE A 106 -6.06 -6.04 -5.87
C ILE A 106 -7.06 -4.88 -5.86
N ALA A 107 -8.01 -4.85 -6.80
CA ALA A 107 -9.04 -3.80 -6.86
C ALA A 107 -9.89 -3.76 -5.59
N ASN A 108 -10.34 -4.93 -5.11
CA ASN A 108 -11.11 -5.03 -3.88
C ASN A 108 -10.28 -4.62 -2.66
N TRP A 109 -9.03 -5.06 -2.57
CA TRP A 109 -8.11 -4.68 -1.50
C TRP A 109 -7.88 -3.16 -1.46
N LEU A 110 -7.58 -2.54 -2.60
CA LEU A 110 -7.35 -1.11 -2.69
C LEU A 110 -8.60 -0.29 -2.30
N SER A 111 -9.79 -0.81 -2.61
CA SER A 111 -11.08 -0.18 -2.26
C SER A 111 -11.39 -0.13 -0.76
N GLN A 112 -10.68 -0.90 0.07
CA GLN A 112 -10.87 -0.92 1.53
C GLN A 112 -10.39 0.39 2.20
N GLY A 113 -9.58 1.19 1.50
CA GLY A 113 -8.95 2.39 2.03
C GLY A 113 -7.73 2.08 2.90
N ASN A 114 -6.91 3.09 3.18
CA ASN A 114 -5.62 2.97 3.87
C ASN A 114 -4.64 1.98 3.21
N LYS A 115 -4.77 1.77 1.89
CA LYS A 115 -3.90 0.92 1.08
C LYS A 115 -3.13 1.75 0.06
N VAL A 116 -1.93 1.30 -0.31
CA VAL A 116 -1.09 1.95 -1.32
C VAL A 116 -0.66 0.95 -2.38
N LEU A 117 -1.01 1.20 -3.63
CA LEU A 117 -0.54 0.45 -4.78
C LEU A 117 0.57 1.24 -5.49
N TRP A 118 1.76 0.67 -5.58
CA TRP A 118 2.86 1.18 -6.41
C TRP A 118 2.96 0.30 -7.66
N LEU A 119 2.82 0.94 -8.82
CA LEU A 119 3.05 0.33 -10.13
C LEU A 119 4.26 1.02 -10.80
N ALA A 120 5.43 0.39 -10.77
CA ALA A 120 6.59 0.80 -11.56
C ALA A 120 6.62 -0.02 -12.85
N ALA A 121 7.25 0.56 -13.89
CA ALA A 121 7.38 -0.03 -15.21
C ALA A 121 8.84 -0.03 -15.69
N ASP A 122 9.07 -0.69 -16.82
CA ASP A 122 10.35 -0.70 -17.54
C ASP A 122 10.34 0.36 -18.65
N SER A 123 11.52 0.59 -19.22
CA SER A 123 11.76 1.30 -20.48
C SER A 123 10.86 0.85 -21.64
N ASP A 124 10.74 1.68 -22.68
CA ASP A 124 9.90 1.43 -23.85
C ASP A 124 10.61 0.66 -24.98
N TYR A 125 11.73 -0.01 -24.67
CA TYR A 125 12.50 -0.82 -25.62
C TYR A 125 12.48 -2.32 -25.28
N GLY A 126 12.61 -3.16 -26.29
CA GLY A 126 12.67 -4.62 -26.11
C GLY A 126 11.44 -5.17 -25.38
N GLY A 127 11.67 -5.93 -24.31
CA GLY A 127 10.59 -6.51 -23.50
C GLY A 127 9.87 -5.51 -22.58
N GLY A 128 10.38 -4.29 -22.42
CA GLY A 128 9.78 -3.31 -21.51
C GLY A 128 8.43 -2.77 -22.00
N VAL A 129 8.16 -2.81 -23.32
CA VAL A 129 6.83 -2.53 -23.89
C VAL A 129 5.76 -3.45 -23.31
N ASP A 130 6.06 -4.74 -23.16
CA ASP A 130 5.12 -5.71 -22.60
C ASP A 130 4.90 -5.46 -21.10
N VAL A 131 5.95 -5.10 -20.36
CA VAL A 131 5.86 -4.70 -18.95
C VAL A 131 4.93 -3.50 -18.79
N GLN A 132 5.11 -2.45 -19.59
CA GLN A 132 4.23 -1.27 -19.57
C GLN A 132 2.77 -1.61 -19.90
N ASN A 133 2.53 -2.47 -20.89
CA ASN A 133 1.18 -2.93 -21.23
C ASN A 133 0.50 -3.67 -20.07
N ASN A 134 1.23 -4.57 -19.40
CA ASN A 134 0.71 -5.33 -18.26
C ASN A 134 0.35 -4.41 -17.08
N ILE A 135 1.20 -3.44 -16.78
CA ILE A 135 0.95 -2.46 -15.71
C ILE A 135 -0.23 -1.56 -16.03
N ASN A 136 -0.35 -1.09 -17.27
CA ASN A 136 -1.47 -0.27 -17.71
C ASN A 136 -2.79 -1.03 -17.62
N LEU A 137 -2.78 -2.33 -17.90
CA LEU A 137 -3.95 -3.18 -17.71
C LEU A 137 -4.37 -3.20 -16.24
N VAL A 138 -3.44 -3.38 -15.29
CA VAL A 138 -3.74 -3.29 -13.86
C VAL A 138 -4.27 -1.90 -13.51
N ALA A 139 -3.59 -0.85 -13.95
CA ALA A 139 -3.95 0.55 -13.66
C ALA A 139 -5.36 0.92 -14.17
N GLU A 140 -5.76 0.43 -15.34
CA GLU A 140 -7.11 0.61 -15.89
C GLU A 140 -8.14 -0.16 -15.05
N GLN A 141 -7.88 -1.43 -14.73
CA GLN A 141 -8.83 -2.28 -14.02
C GLN A 141 -9.05 -1.86 -12.56
N VAL A 142 -8.04 -1.28 -11.90
CA VAL A 142 -8.21 -0.68 -10.57
C VAL A 142 -8.79 0.75 -10.62
N GLY A 143 -9.13 1.25 -11.81
CA GLY A 143 -9.88 2.48 -12.03
C GLY A 143 -9.05 3.76 -11.98
N THR A 144 -7.73 3.68 -12.19
CA THR A 144 -6.91 4.89 -12.28
C THR A 144 -7.17 5.64 -13.59
N HIS A 145 -6.88 6.94 -13.59
CA HIS A 145 -6.81 7.75 -14.82
C HIS A 145 -5.37 7.92 -15.32
N LEU A 146 -4.41 7.26 -14.68
CA LEU A 146 -3.00 7.32 -15.01
C LEU A 146 -2.61 6.10 -15.83
N ARG A 147 -1.66 6.29 -16.74
CA ARG A 147 -1.04 5.20 -17.50
C ARG A 147 0.41 5.56 -17.77
N VAL A 148 1.23 4.54 -17.96
CA VAL A 148 2.58 4.67 -18.48
C VAL A 148 2.48 4.75 -20.00
N ASP A 149 2.87 5.88 -20.58
CA ASP A 149 2.97 6.02 -22.03
C ASP A 149 4.28 5.38 -22.51
N LEU A 150 4.25 4.80 -23.72
CA LEU A 150 5.42 4.27 -24.43
C LEU A 150 6.29 5.42 -24.94
N VAL A 151 6.89 6.13 -23.99
CA VAL A 151 7.75 7.30 -24.20
C VAL A 151 8.84 7.32 -23.15
N SER A 152 9.95 7.98 -23.48
CA SER A 152 11.01 8.29 -22.53
C SER A 152 10.88 9.73 -22.01
N VAL A 153 11.23 9.92 -20.74
CA VAL A 153 11.41 11.25 -20.15
C VAL A 153 12.84 11.70 -20.43
N GLU A 154 13.00 12.66 -21.33
CA GLU A 154 14.30 13.14 -21.79
C GLU A 154 14.68 14.50 -21.16
N ASP A 155 15.95 14.67 -20.82
CA ASP A 155 16.54 15.96 -20.44
C ASP A 155 17.68 16.33 -21.42
N PRO A 156 17.43 17.16 -22.45
CA PRO A 156 18.45 17.46 -23.45
C PRO A 156 19.62 18.33 -22.94
N GLU A 157 19.53 18.90 -21.73
CA GLU A 157 20.53 19.82 -21.19
C GLU A 157 21.36 19.21 -20.05
N SER A 158 20.72 18.46 -19.13
CA SER A 158 21.34 17.89 -17.94
C SER A 158 21.29 16.36 -17.87
N ASN A 159 21.50 15.68 -19.00
CA ASN A 159 21.51 14.22 -19.13
C ASN A 159 22.85 13.51 -18.87
N CYS A 160 23.84 14.18 -18.28
CA CYS A 160 25.19 13.60 -18.10
C CYS A 160 25.83 13.08 -19.42
N GLY A 161 25.41 13.59 -20.59
CA GLY A 161 25.90 13.20 -21.90
C GLY A 161 25.16 12.01 -22.54
N ALA A 162 24.06 11.54 -21.96
CA ALA A 162 23.21 10.48 -22.53
C ALA A 162 22.01 11.09 -23.27
N GLY A 163 21.95 10.98 -24.60
CA GLY A 163 20.82 11.44 -25.41
C GLY A 163 20.67 10.63 -26.69
#